data_AF-A0A645I3M2-F1
#
_entry.id   AF-A0A645I3M2-F1
#
_cell.length_a   1.000
_cell.length_b   1.000
_cell.length_c   1.000
_cell.angle_alpha   90.00
_cell.angle_beta   90.00
_cell.angle_gamma   90.00
#
_symmetry.space_group_name_H-M   'P 1'
#
loop_
_entity.id
_entity.type
_entity.pdbx_description
1 polymer ?
#
loop_
_entity_poly.entity_id
_entity_poly.type
_entity_poly.pdbx_seq_one_letter_code
_entity_poly.pdbx_strand_id
1 'polypeptide(L)'
;MWQGHPPFPVKGDATPGYLIAADDLDALADRIAERLKGIAERTGNFSLDPSFRKNLKDTVRRFNKYAAEGKDPEFGRGDFDYDKEWSMMPPAGTEWPDKSSKNITMHPIDKPPYYAAIIGSGTLDTNGGPVIDGKARVLDWTDKPINGLYGAGNCIASPTADTYWGGGSTIGPAMTFGYVAGKHVSSREKKEPGA
;
A
#
# COMPACT_ATOMS: atom_id res chain seq x y z
N MET A 1 -8.24 6.17 -2.75
CA MET A 1 -8.76 4.83 -3.08
C MET A 1 -9.63 4.34 -1.92
N TRP A 2 -10.81 4.95 -1.74
CA TRP A 2 -11.94 4.41 -0.97
C TRP A 2 -13.18 5.23 -1.37
N GLN A 3 -13.72 4.95 -2.55
CA GLN A 3 -15.01 5.49 -3.01
C GLN A 3 -16.15 4.51 -2.67
N GLY A 4 -16.04 3.76 -1.56
CA GLY A 4 -17.05 2.78 -1.16
C GLY A 4 -17.09 1.47 -1.96
N HIS A 5 -16.16 1.27 -2.92
CA HIS A 5 -16.04 0.02 -3.66
C HIS A 5 -14.85 -0.79 -3.12
N PRO A 6 -15.08 -1.79 -2.27
CA PRO A 6 -14.01 -2.67 -1.85
C PRO A 6 -13.43 -3.43 -3.05
N PRO A 7 -12.11 -3.73 -3.06
CA PRO A 7 -11.47 -4.53 -4.12
C PRO A 7 -11.79 -6.03 -4.00
N PHE A 8 -12.85 -6.39 -3.29
CA PHE A 8 -13.32 -7.75 -3.07
C PHE A 8 -14.81 -7.82 -3.42
N PRO A 9 -15.31 -8.99 -3.84
CA PRO A 9 -16.68 -9.12 -4.29
C PRO A 9 -17.60 -8.97 -3.06
N VAL A 10 -18.62 -8.13 -3.17
CA VAL A 10 -19.68 -8.07 -2.17
C VAL A 10 -20.63 -9.25 -2.41
N LYS A 11 -21.10 -9.88 -1.34
CA LYS A 11 -22.00 -11.04 -1.43
C LYS A 11 -23.22 -10.70 -2.30
N GLY A 12 -23.40 -11.44 -3.40
CA GLY A 12 -24.49 -11.24 -4.36
C GLY A 12 -24.06 -10.57 -5.68
N ASP A 13 -22.89 -9.94 -5.72
CA ASP A 13 -22.34 -9.36 -6.94
C ASP A 13 -21.64 -10.41 -7.81
N ALA A 14 -21.58 -10.13 -9.12
CA ALA A 14 -20.76 -10.92 -10.03
C ALA A 14 -19.29 -10.83 -9.61
N THR A 15 -18.56 -11.96 -9.66
CA THR A 15 -17.12 -11.97 -9.36
C THR A 15 -16.37 -11.12 -10.39
N PRO A 16 -15.64 -10.07 -9.99
CA PRO A 16 -14.86 -9.24 -10.91
C PRO A 16 -13.81 -10.06 -11.68
N GLY A 17 -13.55 -9.71 -12.94
CA GLY A 17 -12.63 -10.49 -13.80
C GLY A 17 -11.16 -10.51 -13.35
N TYR A 18 -10.76 -9.62 -12.44
CA TYR A 18 -9.43 -9.63 -11.83
C TYR A 18 -9.30 -10.68 -10.70
N LEU A 19 -10.41 -11.17 -10.16
CA LEU A 19 -10.41 -12.26 -9.18
C LEU A 19 -10.44 -13.62 -9.86
N ILE A 20 -9.78 -14.56 -9.22
CA ILE A 20 -9.77 -15.97 -9.56
C ILE A 20 -10.55 -16.67 -8.44
N ALA A 21 -11.63 -17.35 -8.79
CA ALA A 21 -12.44 -18.10 -7.82
C ALA A 21 -12.32 -19.61 -8.06
N ALA A 22 -12.40 -20.43 -7.02
CA ALA A 22 -12.51 -21.89 -7.11
C ALA A 22 -13.17 -22.47 -5.86
N ASP A 23 -13.78 -23.65 -5.97
CA ASP A 23 -14.47 -24.29 -4.85
C ASP A 23 -13.53 -25.01 -3.87
N ASP A 24 -12.26 -25.18 -4.26
CA ASP A 24 -11.22 -25.75 -3.42
C ASP A 24 -9.83 -25.15 -3.75
N LEU A 25 -8.85 -25.38 -2.86
CA LEU A 25 -7.51 -24.81 -2.97
C LEU A 25 -6.67 -25.45 -4.09
N ASP A 26 -6.93 -26.70 -4.48
CA ASP A 26 -6.21 -27.35 -5.57
C ASP A 26 -6.66 -26.75 -6.91
N ALA A 27 -7.97 -26.61 -7.11
CA ALA A 27 -8.55 -25.92 -8.26
C ALA A 27 -8.16 -24.43 -8.29
N LEU A 28 -8.05 -23.77 -7.13
CA LEU A 28 -7.57 -22.39 -7.07
C LEU A 28 -6.12 -22.27 -7.56
N ALA A 29 -5.24 -23.17 -7.11
CA ALA A 29 -3.85 -23.20 -7.56
C ALA A 29 -3.74 -23.37 -9.08
N ASP A 30 -4.54 -24.26 -9.65
CA ASP A 30 -4.57 -24.50 -11.10
C ASP A 30 -5.05 -23.28 -11.88
N ARG A 31 -6.09 -22.60 -11.39
CA ARG A 31 -6.59 -21.37 -12.02
C ARG A 31 -5.62 -20.19 -11.88
N ILE A 32 -4.84 -20.11 -10.80
CA ILE A 32 -3.74 -19.13 -10.68
C ILE A 32 -2.66 -19.41 -11.72
N ALA A 33 -2.24 -20.66 -11.87
CA ALA A 33 -1.24 -21.04 -12.87
C ALA A 33 -1.70 -20.72 -14.29
N GLU A 34 -2.97 -21.03 -14.62
CA GLU A 34 -3.55 -20.69 -15.92
C GLU A 34 -3.64 -19.18 -16.14
N ARG A 35 -4.02 -18.40 -15.11
CA ARG A 35 -4.03 -16.94 -15.21
C ARG A 35 -2.64 -16.38 -15.48
N LEU A 36 -1.61 -16.89 -14.80
CA LEU A 36 -0.22 -16.47 -15.00
C LEU A 36 0.27 -16.79 -16.41
N LYS A 37 -0.06 -17.98 -16.93
CA LYS A 37 0.21 -18.34 -18.32
C LYS A 37 -0.43 -17.37 -19.30
N GLY A 38 -1.68 -16.97 -19.06
CA GLY A 38 -2.39 -15.98 -19.87
C GLY A 38 -1.78 -14.58 -19.86
N ILE A 39 -0.92 -14.24 -18.89
CA ILE A 39 -0.20 -12.96 -18.79
C ILE A 39 1.32 -13.11 -18.88
N ALA A 40 1.82 -14.26 -19.35
CA ALA A 40 3.25 -14.60 -19.36
C ALA A 40 4.10 -13.56 -20.10
N GLU A 41 3.64 -13.09 -21.26
CA GLU A 41 4.35 -12.08 -22.06
C GLU A 41 4.58 -10.76 -21.32
N ARG A 42 3.69 -10.41 -20.37
CA ARG A 42 3.76 -9.17 -19.58
C ARG A 42 4.51 -9.34 -18.27
N THR A 43 4.81 -10.57 -17.88
CA THR A 43 5.39 -10.93 -16.58
C THR A 43 6.77 -11.57 -16.71
N GLY A 44 7.38 -11.53 -17.91
CA GLY A 44 8.68 -12.14 -18.16
C GLY A 44 8.65 -13.67 -18.09
N ASN A 45 7.52 -14.28 -18.48
CA ASN A 45 7.27 -15.72 -18.40
C ASN A 45 7.33 -16.27 -16.97
N PHE A 46 7.00 -15.44 -15.98
CA PHE A 46 6.88 -15.89 -14.60
C PHE A 46 5.86 -17.02 -14.48
N SER A 47 6.21 -18.05 -13.72
CA SER A 47 5.35 -19.20 -13.45
C SER A 47 5.50 -19.66 -12.01
N LEU A 48 4.49 -20.39 -11.51
CA LEU A 48 4.52 -20.94 -10.17
C LEU A 48 5.47 -22.13 -10.10
N ASP A 49 6.19 -22.25 -8.98
CA ASP A 49 6.98 -23.42 -8.66
C ASP A 49 6.10 -24.69 -8.59
N PRO A 50 6.57 -25.88 -9.01
CA PRO A 50 5.80 -27.12 -8.94
C PRO A 50 5.25 -27.46 -7.55
N SER A 51 5.93 -27.01 -6.48
CA SER A 51 5.50 -27.21 -5.10
C SER A 51 4.39 -26.25 -4.64
N PHE A 52 4.06 -25.22 -5.43
CA PHE A 52 3.12 -24.16 -5.04
C PHE A 52 1.78 -24.69 -4.55
N ARG A 53 1.17 -25.65 -5.26
CA ARG A 53 -0.13 -26.23 -4.86
C ARG A 53 -0.09 -26.81 -3.44
N LYS A 54 0.96 -27.59 -3.13
CA LYS A 54 1.16 -28.16 -1.80
C LYS A 54 1.38 -27.05 -0.78
N ASN A 55 2.25 -26.10 -1.10
CA ASN A 55 2.61 -25.01 -0.19
C ASN A 55 1.42 -24.09 0.10
N LEU A 56 0.54 -23.83 -0.86
CA LEU A 56 -0.70 -23.07 -0.68
C LEU A 56 -1.58 -23.72 0.40
N LYS A 57 -1.85 -25.02 0.28
CA LYS A 57 -2.65 -25.76 1.26
C LYS A 57 -2.00 -25.77 2.65
N ASP A 58 -0.69 -26.00 2.70
CA ASP A 58 0.06 -25.97 3.95
C ASP A 58 0.01 -24.59 4.63
N THR A 59 0.14 -23.52 3.85
CA THR A 59 0.07 -22.14 4.33
C THR A 59 -1.33 -21.78 4.83
N VAL A 60 -2.39 -22.10 4.09
CA VAL A 60 -3.78 -21.85 4.55
C VAL A 60 -4.06 -22.62 5.85
N ARG A 61 -3.63 -23.89 5.94
CA ARG A 61 -3.76 -24.69 7.16
C ARG A 61 -3.05 -24.05 8.36
N ARG A 62 -1.81 -23.58 8.19
CA ARG A 62 -1.07 -22.90 9.27
C ARG A 62 -1.75 -21.58 9.67
N PHE A 63 -2.12 -20.76 8.69
CA PHE A 63 -2.82 -19.50 8.95
C PHE A 63 -4.14 -19.70 9.70
N ASN A 64 -4.94 -20.70 9.34
CA ASN A 64 -6.20 -20.99 10.03
C ASN A 64 -5.98 -21.38 11.49
N LYS A 65 -4.91 -22.12 11.79
CA LYS A 65 -4.50 -22.42 13.17
C LYS A 65 -4.15 -21.12 13.92
N TYR A 66 -3.33 -20.26 13.31
CA TYR A 66 -2.95 -18.97 13.90
C TYR A 66 -4.15 -18.06 14.15
N ALA A 67 -5.11 -18.02 13.22
CA ALA A 67 -6.35 -17.25 13.38
C ALA A 67 -7.22 -17.78 14.53
N ALA A 68 -7.34 -19.10 14.70
CA ALA A 68 -8.07 -19.71 15.81
C ALA A 68 -7.40 -19.48 17.18
N GLU A 69 -6.08 -19.40 17.20
CA GLU A 69 -5.27 -19.08 18.38
C GLU A 69 -5.22 -17.58 18.68
N GLY A 70 -5.42 -16.73 17.65
CA GLY A 70 -5.35 -15.28 17.73
C GLY A 70 -3.94 -14.71 17.62
N LYS A 71 -2.95 -15.52 17.22
CA LYS A 71 -1.53 -15.13 17.19
C LYS A 71 -0.87 -15.64 15.93
N ASP A 72 -0.21 -14.75 15.20
CA ASP A 72 0.68 -15.10 14.10
C ASP A 72 2.15 -15.11 14.59
N PRO A 73 2.73 -16.30 14.84
CA PRO A 73 4.12 -16.41 15.27
C PRO A 73 5.13 -16.27 14.11
N GLU A 74 4.69 -16.32 12.85
CA GLU A 74 5.59 -16.26 11.69
C GLU A 74 5.90 -14.82 11.30
N PHE A 75 4.88 -13.94 11.28
CA PHE A 75 5.04 -12.56 10.82
C PHE A 75 4.53 -11.49 11.79
N GLY A 76 3.94 -11.89 12.94
CA GLY A 76 3.49 -10.94 13.95
C GLY A 76 2.24 -10.12 13.58
N ARG A 77 1.42 -10.60 12.63
CA ARG A 77 0.18 -9.90 12.25
C ARG A 77 -0.73 -9.67 13.46
N GLY A 78 -1.10 -8.41 13.67
CA GLY A 78 -1.97 -7.98 14.78
C GLY A 78 -1.20 -7.60 16.04
N ASP A 79 0.13 -7.69 16.06
CA ASP A 79 0.94 -7.26 17.20
C ASP A 79 1.08 -5.73 17.27
N PHE A 80 0.96 -5.03 16.13
CA PHE A 80 1.06 -3.59 16.04
C PHE A 80 -0.32 -2.93 15.98
N ASP A 81 -0.45 -1.72 16.54
CA ASP A 81 -1.74 -1.00 16.54
C ASP A 81 -2.20 -0.61 15.15
N TYR A 82 -1.25 -0.37 14.23
CA TYR A 82 -1.56 -0.11 12.83
C TYR A 82 -2.36 -1.24 12.17
N ASP A 83 -2.03 -2.51 12.46
CA ASP A 83 -2.76 -3.66 11.92
C ASP A 83 -4.23 -3.69 12.37
N LYS A 84 -4.45 -3.26 13.62
CA LYS A 84 -5.76 -3.28 14.28
C LYS A 84 -6.63 -2.14 13.79
N GLU A 85 -6.06 -0.93 13.65
CA GLU A 85 -6.77 0.30 13.27
C GLU A 85 -7.58 0.10 11.98
N TRP A 86 -6.97 -0.49 10.94
CA TRP A 86 -7.64 -0.79 9.67
C TRP A 86 -8.75 -1.84 9.76
N SER A 87 -8.80 -2.58 10.88
CA SER A 87 -9.80 -3.62 11.16
C SER A 87 -10.85 -3.17 12.18
N MET A 88 -10.80 -1.92 12.66
CA MET A 88 -11.76 -1.41 13.66
C MET A 88 -13.10 -1.00 13.06
N MET A 89 -13.15 -0.71 11.76
CA MET A 89 -14.38 -0.30 11.07
C MET A 89 -14.88 -1.43 10.15
N PRO A 90 -15.98 -2.12 10.50
CA PRO A 90 -16.55 -3.14 9.63
C PRO A 90 -17.09 -2.49 8.33
N PRO A 91 -16.85 -3.09 7.16
CA PRO A 91 -17.54 -2.70 5.94
C PRO A 91 -19.06 -2.82 6.12
N ALA A 92 -19.80 -1.92 5.50
CA ALA A 92 -21.26 -2.03 5.49
C ALA A 92 -21.70 -3.31 4.73
N GLY A 93 -22.66 -4.04 5.29
CA GLY A 93 -23.30 -5.17 4.60
C GLY A 93 -22.51 -6.48 4.56
N THR A 94 -21.42 -6.62 5.35
CA THR A 94 -20.70 -7.90 5.50
C THR A 94 -20.83 -8.46 6.92
N GLU A 95 -20.77 -9.79 7.02
CA GLU A 95 -20.47 -10.44 8.30
C GLU A 95 -19.06 -10.01 8.74
N TRP A 96 -18.94 -9.58 9.99
CA TRP A 96 -17.69 -9.17 10.60
C TRP A 96 -17.40 -10.07 11.80
N PRO A 97 -16.12 -10.38 12.11
CA PRO A 97 -15.81 -11.15 13.30
C PRO A 97 -16.45 -10.55 14.55
N ASP A 98 -17.03 -11.40 15.39
CA ASP A 98 -17.63 -10.97 16.65
C ASP A 98 -16.58 -10.33 17.57
N LYS A 99 -17.05 -9.51 18.52
CA LYS A 99 -16.20 -8.90 19.55
C LYS A 99 -15.42 -9.93 20.38
N SER A 100 -15.86 -11.19 20.44
CA SER A 100 -15.14 -12.28 21.08
C SER A 100 -13.94 -12.81 20.29
N SER A 101 -13.65 -12.28 19.09
CA SER A 101 -12.48 -12.69 18.31
C SER A 101 -11.20 -12.44 19.10
N LYS A 102 -10.31 -13.44 19.14
CA LYS A 102 -9.01 -13.32 19.81
C LYS A 102 -8.06 -12.36 19.09
N ASN A 103 -8.28 -12.14 17.79
CA ASN A 103 -7.52 -11.20 16.98
C ASN A 103 -8.40 -10.69 15.83
N ILE A 104 -8.76 -9.39 15.86
CA ILE A 104 -9.65 -8.79 14.86
C ILE A 104 -9.05 -8.77 13.45
N THR A 105 -7.73 -8.88 13.35
CA THR A 105 -7.01 -8.81 12.07
C THR A 105 -6.94 -10.18 11.38
N MET A 106 -7.35 -11.27 12.03
CA MET A 106 -7.18 -12.64 11.52
C MET A 106 -8.50 -13.41 11.59
N HIS A 107 -8.87 -14.05 10.49
CA HIS A 107 -10.04 -14.92 10.41
C HIS A 107 -9.71 -16.18 9.61
N PRO A 108 -10.18 -17.38 10.00
CA PRO A 108 -9.95 -18.60 9.24
C PRO A 108 -10.43 -18.48 7.78
N ILE A 109 -9.66 -19.05 6.86
CA ILE A 109 -9.94 -19.20 5.43
C ILE A 109 -10.33 -20.66 5.19
N ASP A 110 -11.57 -21.03 5.50
CA ASP A 110 -12.04 -22.42 5.52
C ASP A 110 -13.40 -22.66 4.82
N LYS A 111 -13.99 -21.60 4.25
CA LYS A 111 -15.28 -21.67 3.54
C LYS A 111 -15.09 -21.35 2.06
N PRO A 112 -15.47 -22.25 1.14
CA PRO A 112 -15.49 -21.96 -0.28
C PRO A 112 -16.68 -21.05 -0.67
N PRO A 113 -16.65 -20.44 -1.87
CA PRO A 113 -15.55 -20.45 -2.83
C PRO A 113 -14.33 -19.66 -2.32
N TYR A 114 -13.15 -20.13 -2.65
CA TYR A 114 -11.89 -19.45 -2.39
C TYR A 114 -11.58 -18.47 -3.52
N TYR A 115 -10.96 -17.34 -3.16
CA TYR A 115 -10.60 -16.29 -4.10
C TYR A 115 -9.11 -15.98 -4.03
N ALA A 116 -8.53 -15.64 -5.18
CA ALA A 116 -7.19 -15.14 -5.31
C ALA A 116 -7.15 -13.93 -6.25
N ALA A 117 -6.23 -13.00 -6.00
CA ALA A 117 -5.90 -11.90 -6.88
C ALA A 117 -4.38 -11.90 -7.09
N ILE A 118 -3.94 -11.59 -8.30
CA ILE A 118 -2.52 -11.38 -8.59
C ILE A 118 -2.23 -9.89 -8.37
N ILE A 119 -1.40 -9.60 -7.37
CA ILE A 119 -1.04 -8.23 -6.98
C ILE A 119 0.39 -7.95 -7.45
N GLY A 120 0.58 -6.83 -8.15
CA GLY A 120 1.89 -6.31 -8.53
C GLY A 120 2.33 -5.16 -7.62
N SER A 121 3.62 -4.84 -7.64
CA SER A 121 4.13 -3.64 -6.97
C SER A 121 3.61 -2.38 -7.68
N GLY A 122 2.93 -1.52 -6.95
CA GLY A 122 2.56 -0.18 -7.39
C GLY A 122 3.43 0.86 -6.72
N THR A 123 3.71 1.96 -7.41
CA THR A 123 4.33 3.13 -6.82
C THR A 123 3.26 4.18 -6.56
N LEU A 124 3.30 4.80 -5.38
CA LEU A 124 2.45 5.93 -5.06
C LEU A 124 3.05 7.24 -5.57
N ASP A 125 4.37 7.39 -5.41
CA ASP A 125 5.09 8.63 -5.63
C ASP A 125 6.62 8.42 -5.68
N THR A 126 7.36 9.48 -5.98
CA THR A 126 8.83 9.54 -5.83
C THR A 126 9.23 10.42 -4.66
N ASN A 127 10.19 9.98 -3.85
CA ASN A 127 10.75 10.75 -2.72
C ASN A 127 12.06 11.49 -3.05
N GLY A 128 12.54 11.39 -4.30
CA GLY A 128 13.77 12.03 -4.75
C GLY A 128 13.53 13.43 -5.29
N GLY A 129 14.57 14.25 -5.29
CA GLY A 129 14.56 15.59 -5.88
C GLY A 129 15.71 16.46 -5.37
N PRO A 130 15.77 17.73 -5.77
CA PRO A 130 16.67 18.72 -5.17
C PRO A 130 16.49 18.82 -3.66
N VAL A 131 17.60 18.97 -2.94
CA VAL A 131 17.61 19.27 -1.51
C VAL A 131 17.14 20.72 -1.30
N ILE A 132 16.33 20.94 -0.27
CA ILE A 132 15.92 22.27 0.17
C ILE A 132 16.40 22.54 1.60
N ASP A 133 16.55 23.82 1.95
CA ASP A 133 16.70 24.24 3.34
C ASP A 133 15.35 24.42 4.05
N GLY A 134 15.40 24.80 5.34
CA GLY A 134 14.20 25.10 6.14
C GLY A 134 13.38 26.31 5.68
N LYS A 135 13.81 27.01 4.62
CA LYS A 135 13.09 28.12 3.96
C LYS A 135 12.57 27.71 2.57
N ALA A 136 12.56 26.41 2.28
CA ALA A 136 12.13 25.82 1.01
C ALA A 136 12.95 26.27 -0.21
N ARG A 137 14.18 26.77 -0.02
CA ARG A 137 15.08 27.15 -1.12
C ARG A 137 15.85 25.94 -1.60
N VAL A 138 15.90 25.74 -2.91
CA VAL A 138 16.72 24.66 -3.51
C VAL A 138 18.20 24.96 -3.31
N LEU A 139 18.97 23.94 -2.92
CA LEU A 139 20.41 24.01 -2.73
C LEU A 139 21.16 23.53 -3.98
N ASP A 140 22.28 24.16 -4.28
CA ASP A 140 23.25 23.67 -5.25
C ASP A 140 24.14 22.55 -4.65
N TRP A 141 25.08 22.05 -5.46
CA TRP A 141 25.99 20.96 -5.06
C TRP A 141 27.01 21.35 -3.97
N THR A 142 27.03 22.62 -3.54
CA THR A 142 27.84 23.14 -2.43
C THR A 142 26.99 23.54 -1.22
N ASP A 143 25.76 23.03 -1.15
CA ASP A 143 24.76 23.34 -0.13
C ASP A 143 24.37 24.83 -0.06
N LYS A 144 24.56 25.59 -1.15
CA LYS A 144 24.18 27.00 -1.19
C LYS A 144 22.81 27.21 -1.84
N PRO A 145 21.94 28.06 -1.25
CA PRO A 145 20.64 28.35 -1.83
C PRO A 145 20.76 29.00 -3.21
N ILE A 146 20.11 28.41 -4.21
CA ILE A 146 19.98 28.99 -5.55
C ILE A 146 18.98 30.14 -5.49
N ASN A 147 19.45 31.33 -5.86
CA ASN A 147 18.69 32.54 -5.70
C ASN A 147 17.38 32.54 -6.52
N GLY A 148 16.24 32.55 -5.83
CA GLY A 148 14.92 32.62 -6.47
C GLY A 148 14.30 31.26 -6.80
N LEU A 149 15.01 30.17 -6.54
CA LEU A 149 14.52 28.81 -6.77
C LEU A 149 14.02 28.17 -5.47
N TYR A 150 12.77 27.72 -5.48
CA TYR A 150 12.09 27.10 -4.35
C TYR A 150 11.47 25.77 -4.79
N GLY A 151 11.24 24.87 -3.84
CA GLY A 151 10.59 23.60 -4.10
C GLY A 151 9.69 23.17 -2.94
N ALA A 152 8.61 22.45 -3.27
CA ALA A 152 7.67 21.90 -2.31
C ALA A 152 6.92 20.71 -2.90
N GLY A 153 6.65 19.69 -2.07
CA GLY A 153 5.98 18.46 -2.49
C GLY A 153 6.93 17.51 -3.21
N ASN A 154 6.45 16.79 -4.22
CA ASN A 154 7.20 15.67 -4.80
C ASN A 154 8.35 16.10 -5.72
N CYS A 155 8.50 17.40 -5.96
CA CYS A 155 9.61 17.95 -6.76
C CYS A 155 10.88 18.22 -5.93
N ILE A 156 10.89 17.89 -4.63
CA ILE A 156 12.05 18.03 -3.74
C ILE A 156 12.43 16.67 -3.15
N ALA A 157 13.65 16.56 -2.63
CA ALA A 157 14.01 15.45 -1.76
C ALA A 157 13.03 15.43 -0.57
N SER A 158 12.32 14.31 -0.40
CA SER A 158 11.31 14.19 0.66
C SER A 158 11.97 14.34 2.03
N PRO A 159 11.39 15.15 2.94
CA PRO A 159 11.81 15.20 4.34
C PRO A 159 11.73 13.84 5.06
N THR A 160 10.94 12.90 4.52
CA THR A 160 10.79 11.55 5.07
C THR A 160 11.87 10.57 4.62
N ALA A 161 12.76 10.99 3.71
CA ALA A 161 13.83 10.20 3.12
C ALA A 161 13.34 8.81 2.67
N ASP A 162 13.92 7.75 3.22
CA ASP A 162 13.66 6.36 2.85
C ASP A 162 12.39 5.76 3.47
N THR A 163 11.59 6.58 4.17
CA THR A 163 10.43 6.11 4.93
C THR A 163 9.15 6.84 4.55
N TYR A 164 8.01 6.19 4.83
CA TYR A 164 6.69 6.78 4.72
C TYR A 164 6.10 6.87 6.13
N TRP A 165 6.02 8.08 6.70
CA TRP A 165 5.65 8.25 8.12
C TRP A 165 4.17 7.93 8.42
N GLY A 166 3.29 8.02 7.42
CA GLY A 166 1.87 7.68 7.57
C GLY A 166 1.00 8.29 6.49
N GLY A 167 -0.30 7.98 6.53
CA GLY A 167 -1.27 8.57 5.59
C GLY A 167 -1.20 10.10 5.59
N GLY A 168 -0.97 10.70 4.43
CA GLY A 168 -0.83 12.16 4.29
C GLY A 168 0.60 12.70 4.34
N SER A 169 1.61 11.84 4.50
CA SER A 169 3.04 12.24 4.49
C SER A 169 3.53 12.89 3.20
N THR A 170 2.76 12.85 2.11
CA THR A 170 3.07 13.60 0.88
C THR A 170 2.43 14.99 0.90
N ILE A 171 1.11 15.05 1.13
CA ILE A 171 0.31 16.29 1.09
C ILE A 171 0.69 17.25 2.23
N GLY A 172 0.91 16.74 3.45
CA GLY A 172 1.25 17.55 4.62
C GLY A 172 2.54 18.38 4.41
N PRO A 173 3.68 17.73 4.09
CA PRO A 173 4.91 18.43 3.74
C PRO A 173 4.76 19.32 2.50
N ALA A 174 4.04 18.89 1.47
CA ALA A 174 3.82 19.72 0.28
C ALA A 174 3.15 21.07 0.62
N MET A 175 2.05 21.03 1.39
CA MET A 175 1.38 22.25 1.84
C MET A 175 2.27 23.09 2.76
N THR A 176 3.00 22.44 3.67
CA THR A 176 3.87 23.11 4.64
C THR A 176 5.01 23.85 3.95
N PHE A 177 5.78 23.18 3.09
CA PHE A 177 6.89 23.80 2.37
C PHE A 177 6.40 24.79 1.31
N GLY A 178 5.24 24.56 0.70
CA GLY A 178 4.61 25.54 -0.19
C GLY A 178 4.28 26.85 0.55
N TYR A 179 3.73 26.75 1.76
CA TYR A 179 3.49 27.91 2.62
C TYR A 179 4.78 28.61 3.04
N VAL A 180 5.80 27.85 3.47
CA VAL A 180 7.11 28.38 3.86
C VAL A 180 7.78 29.13 2.70
N ALA A 181 7.74 28.55 1.49
CA ALA A 181 8.25 29.19 0.28
C ALA A 181 7.53 30.51 0.00
N GLY A 182 6.19 30.52 0.03
CA GLY A 182 5.39 31.73 -0.18
C GLY A 182 5.70 32.83 0.83
N LYS A 183 5.82 32.49 2.11
CA LYS A 183 6.22 33.44 3.16
C LYS A 183 7.63 34.00 2.93
N HIS A 184 8.59 33.15 2.59
CA HIS A 184 9.95 33.60 2.35
C HIS A 184 10.05 34.48 1.09
N VAL A 185 9.34 34.14 0.01
CA VAL A 185 9.36 34.94 -1.22
C VAL A 185 8.74 36.31 -0.97
N SER A 186 7.59 36.37 -0.29
CA SER A 186 6.91 37.64 0.01
C SER A 186 7.66 38.56 0.98
N SER A 187 8.54 38.02 1.83
CA SER A 187 9.38 38.84 2.72
C SER A 187 10.65 39.39 2.07
N ARG A 188 10.95 39.00 0.81
CA ARG A 188 12.13 39.48 0.11
C ARG A 188 11.85 40.83 -0.53
N GLU A 189 12.86 41.70 -0.50
CA GLU A 189 12.82 42.91 -1.33
C GLU A 189 12.72 42.51 -2.81
N LYS A 190 11.82 43.19 -3.52
CA LYS A 190 11.74 43.06 -4.98
C LYS A 190 13.05 43.57 -5.57
N LYS A 191 13.86 42.68 -6.14
CA LYS A 191 14.93 43.09 -7.03
C LYS A 191 14.35 43.32 -8.41
N GLU A 192 14.62 44.48 -9.00
CA GLU A 192 14.27 44.72 -10.40
C GLU A 192 15.05 43.76 -11.30
N PRO A 193 14.44 43.25 -12.39
CA PRO A 193 15.16 42.40 -13.34
C PRO A 193 16.31 43.20 -13.98
N GLY A 194 17.56 42.81 -13.74
CA GLY A 194 18.75 43.37 -14.41
C GLY A 194 19.75 44.14 -13.54
N ALA A 195 19.60 44.13 -12.21
CA ALA A 195 20.59 44.67 -11.26
C ALA A 195 21.46 43.60 -10.59
#